data_AF-A0A957GM53-F1
#
_entry.id   AF-A0A957GM53-F1
#
_cell.length_a   1.000
_cell.length_b   1.000
_cell.length_c   1.000
_cell.angle_alpha   90.00
_cell.angle_beta   90.00
_cell.angle_gamma   90.00
#
_symmetry.space_group_name_H-M   'P 1'
#
loop_
_entity.id
_entity.type
_entity.pdbx_description
1 polymer ?
#
loop_
_entity_poly.entity_id
_entity_poly.type
_entity_poly.pdbx_seq_one_letter_code
_entity_poly.pdbx_strand_id
1 'polypeptide(L)'
;MSEMMLANRLRKRQKHLSKWGKRQGVSCYRLYERDIPEYPCIVDWYDGEAVVWLYERRRDETGVSQATLRNEMLHEIQMALDLQPSQLFVKERVVQSGLQSQYEKYGRLHHVRLIQEHGLTFEVNLSDYLDTGLFLDHRPTRQMIRARAANKRLLNLFAYTGSFTVYAVAGGASQTTTVDLSQTYCQWVERNLAHNGYATSGRHRVIAADCLQYLTEAARRREKYDLIVCDPPTFSNSKKMSQASFAVDRDHVALLQACGRLLAPGGELFFSNNARQFKLDEAALNGRFSTQNISTQTIPEDFRNGRIHQCWILTVKGSFVNGI
;
A
#
# COMPACT_ATOMS: atom_id res chain seq x y z
N MET A 1 -31.02 24.60 -6.18
CA MET A 1 -30.64 23.59 -5.17
C MET A 1 -29.81 22.55 -5.89
N SER A 2 -28.50 22.48 -5.61
CA SER A 2 -27.67 21.36 -6.10
C SER A 2 -28.32 20.07 -5.60
N GLU A 3 -28.71 19.19 -6.52
CA GLU A 3 -29.07 17.83 -6.15
C GLU A 3 -27.87 17.22 -5.42
N MET A 4 -28.02 16.75 -4.17
CA MET A 4 -26.91 16.25 -3.33
C MET A 4 -26.33 14.93 -3.89
N MET A 5 -25.73 15.00 -5.07
CA MET A 5 -25.32 13.87 -5.89
C MET A 5 -24.20 13.09 -5.21
N LEU A 6 -23.24 13.78 -4.59
CA LEU A 6 -22.15 13.14 -3.85
C LEU A 6 -22.70 12.41 -2.62
N ALA A 7 -23.59 13.06 -1.85
CA ALA A 7 -24.17 12.45 -0.67
C ALA A 7 -24.99 11.20 -0.99
N ASN A 8 -25.82 11.27 -2.04
CA ASN A 8 -26.62 10.13 -2.51
C ASN A 8 -25.72 8.97 -2.96
N ARG A 9 -24.62 9.27 -3.67
CA ARG A 9 -23.64 8.26 -4.08
C ARG A 9 -22.98 7.60 -2.87
N LEU A 10 -22.53 8.39 -1.90
CA LEU A 10 -21.87 7.92 -0.69
C LEU A 10 -22.81 7.06 0.17
N ARG A 11 -24.06 7.47 0.40
CA ARG A 11 -25.05 6.67 1.14
C ARG A 11 -25.25 5.29 0.51
N LYS A 12 -25.36 5.23 -0.82
CA LYS A 12 -25.50 3.96 -1.56
C LYS A 12 -24.26 3.08 -1.38
N ARG A 13 -23.06 3.66 -1.51
CA ARG A 13 -21.79 2.94 -1.32
C ARG A 13 -21.61 2.46 0.12
N GLN A 14 -21.87 3.29 1.12
CA GLN A 14 -21.76 2.95 2.52
C GLN A 14 -22.74 1.82 2.91
N LYS A 15 -23.97 1.84 2.42
CA LYS A 15 -24.94 0.74 2.65
C LYS A 15 -24.45 -0.60 2.10
N HIS A 16 -23.79 -0.60 0.95
CA HIS A 16 -23.21 -1.80 0.34
C HIS A 16 -21.94 -2.26 1.07
N LEU A 17 -20.96 -1.36 1.17
CA LEU A 17 -19.63 -1.68 1.67
C LEU A 17 -19.60 -1.96 3.17
N SER A 18 -20.48 -1.37 3.99
CA SER A 18 -20.56 -1.73 5.41
C SER A 18 -21.00 -3.18 5.61
N LYS A 19 -21.93 -3.69 4.80
CA LYS A 19 -22.35 -5.10 4.83
C LYS A 19 -21.25 -6.01 4.29
N TRP A 20 -20.62 -5.62 3.18
CA TRP A 20 -19.48 -6.34 2.62
C TRP A 20 -18.31 -6.42 3.61
N GLY A 21 -17.89 -5.29 4.18
CA GLY A 21 -16.79 -5.19 5.13
C GLY A 21 -17.03 -6.05 6.36
N LYS A 22 -18.25 -6.02 6.93
CA LYS A 22 -18.63 -6.93 8.03
C LYS A 22 -18.46 -8.41 7.65
N ARG A 23 -18.88 -8.83 6.45
CA ARG A 23 -18.71 -10.22 5.99
C ARG A 23 -17.26 -10.59 5.75
N GLN A 24 -16.43 -9.65 5.28
CA GLN A 24 -15.02 -9.87 5.02
C GLN A 24 -14.15 -9.68 6.28
N GLY A 25 -14.70 -9.18 7.40
CA GLY A 25 -13.90 -8.82 8.58
C GLY A 25 -12.99 -7.61 8.33
N VAL A 26 -13.48 -6.61 7.59
CA VAL A 26 -12.75 -5.39 7.21
C VAL A 26 -13.52 -4.17 7.72
N SER A 27 -12.85 -3.29 8.46
CA SER A 27 -13.44 -2.05 9.00
C SER A 27 -13.02 -0.78 8.26
N CYS A 28 -12.14 -0.88 7.27
CA CYS A 28 -11.66 0.23 6.44
C CYS A 28 -11.77 -0.06 4.94
N TYR A 29 -12.29 0.88 4.14
CA TYR A 29 -12.52 0.66 2.71
C TYR A 29 -12.72 1.96 1.93
N ARG A 30 -12.51 1.90 0.62
CA ARG A 30 -12.76 3.02 -0.29
C ARG A 30 -14.25 3.18 -0.59
N LEU A 31 -14.83 4.30 -0.16
CA LEU A 31 -16.23 4.62 -0.41
C LEU A 31 -16.46 5.17 -1.80
N TYR A 32 -15.59 6.09 -2.22
CA TYR A 32 -15.75 6.91 -3.41
C TYR A 32 -14.40 7.25 -4.02
N GLU A 33 -14.28 7.16 -5.35
CA GLU A 33 -13.07 7.49 -6.08
C GLU A 33 -13.40 8.23 -7.37
N ARG A 34 -13.69 9.53 -7.25
CA ARG A 34 -14.00 10.39 -8.40
C ARG A 34 -15.06 9.80 -9.33
N ASP A 35 -16.05 9.13 -8.75
CA ASP A 35 -17.13 8.47 -9.49
C ASP A 35 -17.96 9.48 -10.31
N ILE A 36 -17.97 10.74 -9.88
CA ILE A 36 -18.69 11.87 -10.47
C ILE A 36 -17.64 12.93 -10.86
N PRO A 37 -17.54 13.33 -12.14
CA PRO A 37 -16.52 14.28 -12.63
C PRO A 37 -16.46 15.61 -11.86
N GLU A 38 -17.62 16.10 -11.44
CA GLU A 38 -17.81 17.35 -10.69
C GLU A 38 -17.23 17.27 -9.27
N TYR A 39 -17.05 16.07 -8.72
CA TYR A 39 -16.55 15.86 -7.36
C TYR A 39 -15.22 15.11 -7.40
N PRO A 40 -14.10 15.82 -7.67
CA PRO A 40 -12.77 15.24 -7.80
C PRO A 40 -12.14 14.94 -6.42
N CYS A 41 -12.79 14.08 -5.64
CA CYS A 41 -12.28 13.63 -4.35
C CYS A 41 -12.18 12.11 -4.29
N ILE A 42 -11.48 11.64 -3.26
CA ILE A 42 -11.49 10.25 -2.82
C ILE A 42 -11.95 10.25 -1.36
N VAL A 43 -12.81 9.31 -0.99
CA VAL A 43 -13.29 9.16 0.38
C VAL A 43 -13.00 7.73 0.84
N ASP A 44 -12.19 7.58 1.88
CA ASP A 44 -11.95 6.31 2.55
C ASP A 44 -12.61 6.32 3.93
N TRP A 45 -13.22 5.20 4.26
CA TRP A 45 -13.82 4.93 5.56
C TRP A 45 -12.81 4.22 6.48
N TYR A 46 -12.76 4.66 7.74
CA TYR A 46 -11.95 4.07 8.81
C TYR A 46 -12.80 3.96 10.08
N ASP A 47 -13.67 2.94 10.11
CA ASP A 47 -14.43 2.53 11.30
C ASP A 47 -15.05 3.68 12.14
N GLY A 48 -16.01 4.38 11.52
CA GLY A 48 -16.71 5.52 12.13
C GLY A 48 -16.12 6.89 11.78
N GLU A 49 -14.99 6.91 11.08
CA GLU A 49 -14.33 8.13 10.61
C GLU A 49 -14.06 8.05 9.11
N ALA A 50 -13.78 9.19 8.48
CA ALA A 50 -13.44 9.24 7.07
C ALA A 50 -12.23 10.12 6.80
N VAL A 51 -11.43 9.72 5.80
CA VAL A 51 -10.37 10.54 5.22
C VAL A 51 -10.79 10.93 3.81
N VAL A 52 -10.68 12.21 3.49
CA VAL A 52 -11.00 12.77 2.18
C VAL A 52 -9.75 13.32 1.53
N TRP A 53 -9.38 12.79 0.36
CA TRP A 53 -8.35 13.38 -0.48
C TRP A 53 -9.02 14.28 -1.51
N LEU A 54 -8.75 15.58 -1.37
CA LEU A 54 -9.24 16.60 -2.29
C LEU A 54 -8.25 16.79 -3.44
N TYR A 55 -8.79 16.97 -4.64
CA TYR A 55 -8.05 17.31 -5.84
C TYR A 55 -8.69 18.49 -6.53
N GLU A 56 -7.88 19.22 -7.29
CA GLU A 56 -8.37 20.33 -8.11
C GLU A 56 -9.24 19.80 -9.27
N ARG A 57 -10.34 20.50 -9.54
CA ARG A 57 -11.11 20.29 -10.77
C ARG A 57 -10.24 20.67 -11.97
N ARG A 58 -10.18 19.78 -12.96
CA ARG A 58 -9.42 20.00 -14.21
C ARG A 58 -10.11 20.96 -15.19
N ARG A 59 -11.42 21.15 -15.06
CA ARG A 59 -12.23 22.11 -15.82
C ARG A 59 -13.26 22.71 -14.88
N ASP A 60 -13.32 24.04 -14.82
CA ASP A 60 -14.40 24.75 -14.14
C ASP A 60 -15.40 25.24 -15.20
N GLU A 61 -16.42 24.42 -15.42
CA GLU A 61 -17.52 24.72 -16.35
C GLU A 61 -18.72 25.35 -15.62
N THR A 62 -18.62 25.50 -14.28
CA THR A 62 -19.74 25.86 -13.40
C THR A 62 -19.66 27.26 -12.81
N GLY A 63 -18.48 27.91 -12.88
CA GLY A 63 -18.24 29.23 -12.27
C GLY A 63 -18.20 29.22 -10.74
N VAL A 64 -18.19 28.03 -10.13
CA VAL A 64 -18.12 27.84 -8.67
C VAL A 64 -16.67 27.82 -8.25
N SER A 65 -16.31 28.69 -7.29
CA SER A 65 -14.95 28.73 -6.77
C SER A 65 -14.52 27.38 -6.16
N GLN A 66 -13.23 27.04 -6.25
CA GLN A 66 -12.68 25.81 -5.66
C GLN A 66 -12.95 25.72 -4.15
N ALA A 67 -12.94 26.87 -3.45
CA ALA A 67 -13.24 26.94 -2.02
C ALA A 67 -14.71 26.63 -1.72
N THR A 68 -15.63 27.17 -2.52
CA THR A 68 -17.07 26.88 -2.40
C THR A 68 -17.33 25.40 -2.62
N LEU A 69 -16.80 24.83 -3.72
CA LEU A 69 -16.92 23.41 -4.01
C LEU A 69 -16.36 22.53 -2.88
N ARG A 70 -15.18 22.89 -2.35
CA ARG A 70 -14.56 22.17 -1.23
C ARG A 70 -15.53 22.10 -0.05
N ASN A 71 -16.12 23.22 0.34
CA ASN A 71 -17.06 23.27 1.46
C ASN A 71 -18.33 22.46 1.17
N GLU A 72 -18.88 22.54 -0.05
CA GLU A 72 -20.03 21.74 -0.49
C GLU A 72 -19.73 20.24 -0.42
N MET A 73 -18.58 19.80 -0.93
CA MET A 73 -18.16 18.39 -0.86
C MET A 73 -18.04 17.90 0.57
N LEU A 74 -17.35 18.65 1.43
CA LEU A 74 -17.16 18.26 2.83
C LEU A 74 -18.52 18.17 3.54
N HIS A 75 -19.40 19.16 3.33
CA HIS A 75 -20.74 19.15 3.88
C HIS A 75 -21.57 17.94 3.42
N GLU A 76 -21.58 17.64 2.11
CA GLU A 76 -22.26 16.46 1.57
C GLU A 76 -21.69 15.15 2.13
N ILE A 77 -20.37 15.04 2.29
CA ILE A 77 -19.72 13.87 2.88
C ILE A 77 -20.15 13.69 4.34
N GLN A 78 -20.14 14.75 5.16
CA GLN A 78 -20.57 14.68 6.55
C GLN A 78 -22.03 14.26 6.67
N MET A 79 -22.92 14.88 5.89
CA MET A 79 -24.35 14.54 5.89
C MET A 79 -24.66 13.13 5.36
N ALA A 80 -23.85 12.61 4.44
CA ALA A 80 -24.04 11.29 3.87
C ALA A 80 -23.63 10.16 4.81
N LEU A 81 -22.57 10.41 5.58
CA LEU A 81 -21.93 9.43 6.45
C LEU A 81 -22.24 9.64 7.93
N ASP A 82 -23.07 10.64 8.26
CA ASP A 82 -23.45 11.03 9.63
C ASP A 82 -22.23 11.31 10.52
N LEU A 83 -21.29 12.10 9.98
CA LEU A 83 -20.02 12.40 10.64
C LEU A 83 -20.05 13.74 11.35
N GLN A 84 -19.60 13.74 12.61
CA GLN A 84 -19.21 14.96 13.30
C GLN A 84 -17.96 15.58 12.64
N PRO A 85 -17.75 16.90 12.76
CA PRO A 85 -16.56 17.55 12.21
C PRO A 85 -15.23 16.92 12.65
N SER A 86 -15.16 16.42 13.89
CA SER A 86 -13.97 15.74 14.43
C SER A 86 -13.69 14.35 13.83
N GLN A 87 -14.64 13.79 13.07
CA GLN A 87 -14.55 12.45 12.46
C GLN A 87 -14.22 12.51 10.96
N LEU A 88 -14.03 13.71 10.41
CA LEU A 88 -13.70 13.94 9.00
C LEU A 88 -12.30 14.56 8.88
N PHE A 89 -11.38 13.80 8.29
CA PHE A 89 -10.00 14.22 8.06
C PHE A 89 -9.80 14.60 6.60
N VAL A 90 -9.23 15.76 6.34
CA VAL A 90 -9.03 16.27 4.99
C VAL A 90 -7.54 16.25 4.64
N LYS A 91 -7.21 15.69 3.48
CA LYS A 91 -5.86 15.67 2.91
C LYS A 91 -5.89 16.33 1.54
N GLU A 92 -5.09 17.38 1.36
CA GLU A 92 -4.98 18.08 0.09
C GLU A 92 -3.71 17.62 -0.63
N ARG A 93 -3.86 17.01 -1.80
CA ARG A 93 -2.71 16.68 -2.64
C ARG A 93 -2.37 17.88 -3.51
N VAL A 94 -1.66 18.85 -2.94
CA VAL A 94 -0.97 19.88 -3.73
C VAL A 94 0.19 19.21 -4.45
N VAL A 95 0.36 19.50 -5.75
CA VAL A 95 1.55 19.06 -6.49
C VAL A 95 2.75 19.77 -5.88
N GLN A 96 3.46 19.10 -4.97
CA GLN A 96 4.64 19.66 -4.35
C GLN A 96 5.82 19.48 -5.30
N SER A 97 6.26 20.58 -5.92
CA SER A 97 7.58 20.67 -6.53
C SER A 97 8.64 20.70 -5.43
N GLY A 98 9.05 19.53 -4.90
CA GLY A 98 10.17 19.46 -3.95
C GLY A 98 10.24 18.26 -2.99
N LEU A 99 11.17 17.35 -3.30
CA LEU A 99 12.10 16.50 -2.52
C LEU A 99 11.96 16.14 -1.01
N GLN A 100 11.30 16.89 -0.11
CA GLN A 100 11.53 16.71 1.35
C GLN A 100 10.32 16.27 2.19
N SER A 101 9.12 16.34 1.64
CA SER A 101 7.89 16.26 2.44
C SER A 101 7.23 14.88 2.49
N GLN A 102 7.60 13.94 1.62
CA GLN A 102 6.89 12.65 1.49
C GLN A 102 7.00 11.74 2.72
N TYR A 103 7.92 12.03 3.65
CA TYR A 103 8.16 11.26 4.88
C TYR A 103 8.13 12.11 6.15
N GLU A 104 7.85 13.41 6.05
CA GLU A 104 7.77 14.30 7.19
C GLU A 104 6.33 14.42 7.70
N LYS A 105 6.21 14.67 9.00
CA LYS A 105 4.94 14.80 9.69
C LYS A 105 4.28 16.12 9.27
N TYR A 106 3.20 16.06 8.50
CA TYR A 106 2.42 17.21 8.02
C TYR A 106 1.54 17.83 9.12
N GLY A 107 1.14 17.03 10.12
CA GLY A 107 0.24 17.45 11.20
C GLY A 107 0.76 17.13 12.61
N ARG A 108 0.20 17.80 13.63
CA ARG A 108 0.50 17.52 15.05
C ARG A 108 -0.72 17.04 15.84
N LEU A 109 -1.77 16.57 15.16
CA LEU A 109 -3.01 16.15 15.81
C LEU A 109 -2.88 14.77 16.47
N HIS A 110 -1.95 13.93 16.01
CA HIS A 110 -1.69 12.61 16.59
C HIS A 110 -2.95 11.72 16.65
N HIS A 111 -3.81 11.78 15.62
CA HIS A 111 -5.02 10.96 15.57
C HIS A 111 -4.71 9.54 15.08
N VAL A 112 -4.32 8.69 16.02
CA VAL A 112 -3.98 7.29 15.81
C VAL A 112 -5.19 6.39 16.13
N ARG A 113 -5.48 5.44 15.24
CA ARG A 113 -6.56 4.45 15.40
C ARG A 113 -6.05 3.05 15.14
N LEU A 114 -6.66 2.08 15.80
CA LEU A 114 -6.50 0.66 15.48
C LEU A 114 -7.69 0.22 14.62
N ILE A 115 -7.42 -0.38 13.47
CA ILE A 115 -8.42 -0.88 12.53
C ILE A 115 -8.27 -2.38 12.30
N GLN A 116 -9.36 -3.02 11.91
CA GLN A 116 -9.42 -4.46 11.68
C GLN A 116 -9.44 -4.77 10.19
N GLU A 117 -8.61 -5.72 9.76
CA GLU A 117 -8.60 -6.26 8.41
C GLU A 117 -8.30 -7.77 8.45
N HIS A 118 -9.29 -8.61 8.12
CA HIS A 118 -9.18 -10.08 8.08
C HIS A 118 -8.67 -10.72 9.38
N GLY A 119 -9.16 -10.22 10.52
CA GLY A 119 -8.76 -10.68 11.85
C GLY A 119 -7.36 -10.21 12.29
N LEU A 120 -6.79 -9.23 11.60
CA LEU A 120 -5.54 -8.57 11.96
C LEU A 120 -5.78 -7.11 12.31
N THR A 121 -4.99 -6.59 13.24
CA THR A 121 -5.08 -5.22 13.73
C THR A 121 -3.98 -4.37 13.12
N PHE A 122 -4.32 -3.19 12.59
CA PHE A 122 -3.35 -2.23 12.06
C PHE A 122 -3.52 -0.87 12.71
N GLU A 123 -2.40 -0.25 13.08
CA GLU A 123 -2.35 1.15 13.46
C GLU A 123 -2.39 2.04 12.20
N VAL A 124 -3.31 2.99 12.17
CA VAL A 124 -3.42 4.04 11.16
C VAL A 124 -3.36 5.42 11.81
N ASN A 125 -2.82 6.40 11.10
CA ASN A 125 -2.83 7.81 11.50
C ASN A 125 -3.57 8.62 10.44
N LEU A 126 -4.73 9.17 10.80
CA LEU A 126 -5.62 9.81 9.83
C LEU A 126 -5.21 11.26 9.54
N SER A 127 -4.42 11.89 10.40
CA SER A 127 -4.13 13.33 10.36
C SER A 127 -2.72 13.68 9.88
N ASP A 128 -1.70 12.98 10.35
CA ASP A 128 -0.36 13.56 10.47
C ASP A 128 0.58 13.27 9.29
N TYR A 129 0.29 12.27 8.47
CA TYR A 129 1.14 11.86 7.35
C TYR A 129 0.40 12.00 6.02
N LEU A 130 1.11 11.96 4.89
CA LEU A 130 0.50 12.03 3.57
C LEU A 130 -0.48 10.87 3.32
N ASP A 131 -0.07 9.67 3.74
CA ASP A 131 -0.87 8.45 3.73
C ASP A 131 -1.22 8.04 5.17
N THR A 132 -2.12 7.08 5.33
CA THR A 132 -2.73 6.79 6.63
C THR A 132 -2.06 5.66 7.41
N GLY A 133 -1.06 4.98 6.85
CA GLY A 133 -0.43 3.81 7.47
C GLY A 133 -0.89 2.46 6.91
N LEU A 134 -1.92 2.42 6.05
CA LEU A 134 -2.34 1.19 5.38
C LEU A 134 -2.90 1.48 3.98
N PHE A 135 -2.25 0.93 2.94
CA PHE A 135 -2.75 0.97 1.56
C PHE A 135 -3.87 -0.05 1.37
N LEU A 136 -5.12 0.45 1.25
CA LEU A 136 -6.32 -0.38 1.24
C LEU A 136 -6.44 -1.24 -0.04
N ASP A 137 -5.88 -0.77 -1.15
CA ASP A 137 -5.86 -1.42 -2.46
C ASP A 137 -5.09 -2.75 -2.46
N HIS A 138 -4.04 -2.88 -1.65
CA HIS A 138 -3.24 -4.10 -1.58
C HIS A 138 -3.83 -5.23 -0.70
N ARG A 139 -5.05 -5.05 -0.20
CA ARG A 139 -5.71 -6.01 0.69
C ARG A 139 -5.76 -7.45 0.15
N PRO A 140 -6.14 -7.70 -1.12
CA PRO A 140 -6.13 -9.06 -1.65
C PRO A 140 -4.72 -9.62 -1.79
N THR A 141 -3.73 -8.79 -2.17
CA THR A 141 -2.32 -9.19 -2.21
C THR A 141 -1.84 -9.64 -0.83
N ARG A 142 -2.20 -8.90 0.24
CA ARG A 142 -1.88 -9.28 1.62
C ARG A 142 -2.44 -10.65 2.00
N GLN A 143 -3.70 -10.94 1.63
CA GLN A 143 -4.28 -12.28 1.83
C GLN A 143 -3.54 -13.37 1.04
N MET A 144 -3.14 -13.10 -0.20
CA MET A 144 -2.36 -14.03 -1.01
C MET A 144 -1.01 -14.36 -0.36
N ILE A 145 -0.34 -13.36 0.23
CA ILE A 145 0.90 -13.55 0.98
C ILE A 145 0.65 -14.42 2.22
N ARG A 146 -0.37 -14.10 3.04
CA ARG A 146 -0.72 -14.91 4.22
C ARG A 146 -0.97 -16.38 3.87
N ALA A 147 -1.72 -16.65 2.80
CA ALA A 147 -2.01 -18.01 2.36
C ALA A 147 -0.76 -18.80 1.89
N ARG A 148 0.31 -18.10 1.51
CA ARG A 148 1.57 -18.70 1.03
C ARG A 148 2.68 -18.71 2.07
N ALA A 149 2.48 -18.09 3.23
CA ALA A 149 3.56 -17.80 4.15
C ALA A 149 3.96 -18.99 5.05
N ALA A 150 3.11 -20.00 5.20
CA ALA A 150 3.33 -21.12 6.12
C ALA A 150 4.73 -21.75 5.95
N ASN A 151 5.51 -21.74 7.03
CA ASN A 151 6.89 -22.23 7.12
C ASN A 151 7.91 -21.57 6.18
N LYS A 152 7.54 -20.51 5.45
CA LYS A 152 8.41 -19.79 4.51
C LYS A 152 9.21 -18.67 5.20
N ARG A 153 10.40 -18.39 4.65
CA ARG A 153 11.18 -17.18 4.95
C ARG A 153 10.73 -16.06 4.02
N LEU A 154 10.17 -14.99 4.59
CA LEU A 154 9.70 -13.85 3.83
C LEU A 154 10.67 -12.66 3.89
N LEU A 155 10.92 -12.02 2.74
CA LEU A 155 11.54 -10.70 2.66
C LEU A 155 10.51 -9.67 2.19
N ASN A 156 10.30 -8.61 2.98
CA ASN A 156 9.43 -7.49 2.64
C ASN A 156 10.30 -6.24 2.42
N LEU A 157 10.39 -5.75 1.18
CA LEU A 157 11.18 -4.58 0.78
C LEU A 157 10.26 -3.39 0.54
N PHE A 158 10.77 -2.19 0.86
CA PHE A 158 9.97 -0.94 0.82
C PHE A 158 8.73 -1.09 1.70
N ALA A 159 8.94 -1.67 2.88
CA ALA A 159 7.89 -2.30 3.64
C ALA A 159 6.85 -1.34 4.22
N TYR A 160 7.15 -0.04 4.26
CA TYR A 160 6.32 0.98 4.90
C TYR A 160 6.01 0.54 6.33
N THR A 161 4.73 0.50 6.73
CA THR A 161 4.27 0.09 8.06
C THR A 161 4.17 -1.44 8.25
N GLY A 162 4.67 -2.23 7.29
CA GLY A 162 4.86 -3.67 7.45
C GLY A 162 3.60 -4.53 7.28
N SER A 163 2.58 -4.03 6.60
CA SER A 163 1.30 -4.76 6.48
C SER A 163 1.45 -6.15 5.85
N PHE A 164 2.29 -6.33 4.83
CA PHE A 164 2.62 -7.64 4.27
C PHE A 164 3.35 -8.55 5.28
N THR A 165 4.23 -8.00 6.10
CA THR A 165 4.93 -8.74 7.16
C THR A 165 3.93 -9.28 8.18
N VAL A 166 3.01 -8.46 8.68
CA VAL A 166 1.99 -8.89 9.64
C VAL A 166 1.15 -10.05 9.08
N TYR A 167 0.71 -9.93 7.81
CA TYR A 167 -0.03 -11.00 7.13
C TYR A 167 0.81 -12.28 6.98
N ALA A 168 2.11 -12.16 6.69
CA ALA A 168 3.00 -13.30 6.55
C ALA A 168 3.20 -14.03 7.88
N VAL A 169 3.46 -13.29 8.97
CA VAL A 169 3.61 -13.88 10.31
C VAL A 169 2.31 -14.56 10.74
N ALA A 170 1.16 -13.91 10.55
CA ALA A 170 -0.15 -14.50 10.82
C ALA A 170 -0.53 -15.67 9.88
N GLY A 171 0.21 -15.86 8.79
CA GLY A 171 0.13 -17.01 7.89
C GLY A 171 1.10 -18.14 8.25
N GLY A 172 1.88 -17.99 9.33
CA GLY A 172 2.83 -18.99 9.80
C GLY A 172 4.22 -18.89 9.16
N ALA A 173 4.64 -17.72 8.68
CA ALA A 173 6.03 -17.50 8.24
C ALA A 173 7.03 -17.93 9.32
N SER A 174 8.01 -18.76 8.95
CA SER A 174 9.04 -19.24 9.87
C SER A 174 10.03 -18.13 10.23
N GLN A 175 10.28 -17.23 9.28
CA GLN A 175 11.08 -16.03 9.45
C GLN A 175 10.55 -14.89 8.57
N THR A 176 10.72 -13.66 9.02
CA THR A 176 10.46 -12.47 8.20
C THR A 176 11.60 -11.48 8.34
N THR A 177 12.09 -10.95 7.22
CA THR A 177 12.94 -9.76 7.19
C THR A 177 12.16 -8.62 6.55
N THR A 178 11.96 -7.54 7.30
CA THR A 178 11.24 -6.35 6.85
C THR A 178 12.22 -5.20 6.71
N VAL A 179 12.29 -4.58 5.54
CA VAL A 179 13.29 -3.54 5.24
C VAL A 179 12.58 -2.31 4.72
N ASP A 180 12.86 -1.16 5.34
CA ASP A 180 12.39 0.14 4.89
C ASP A 180 13.46 1.19 5.14
N LEU A 181 13.46 2.28 4.37
CA LEU A 181 14.44 3.37 4.54
C LEU A 181 14.16 4.21 5.80
N SER A 182 12.89 4.24 6.24
CA SER A 182 12.41 5.09 7.33
C SER A 182 12.47 4.36 8.67
N GLN A 183 13.25 4.89 9.61
CA GLN A 183 13.24 4.43 11.00
C GLN A 183 11.85 4.57 11.64
N THR A 184 11.12 5.65 11.32
CA THR A 184 9.75 5.89 11.81
C THR A 184 8.80 4.79 11.35
N TYR A 185 8.91 4.35 10.09
CA TYR A 185 8.08 3.27 9.57
C TYR A 185 8.53 1.91 10.11
N CYS A 186 9.83 1.68 10.29
CA CYS A 186 10.31 0.49 11.00
C CYS A 186 9.74 0.36 12.42
N GLN A 187 9.72 1.46 13.19
CA GLN A 187 9.06 1.48 14.50
C GLN A 187 7.55 1.23 14.40
N TRP A 188 6.91 1.66 13.31
CA TRP A 188 5.49 1.38 13.06
C TRP A 188 5.26 -0.11 12.73
N VAL A 189 6.15 -0.74 11.98
CA VAL A 189 6.14 -2.20 11.73
C VAL A 189 6.17 -2.95 13.06
N GLU A 190 7.03 -2.54 13.99
CA GLU A 190 7.14 -3.14 15.33
C GLU A 190 5.83 -3.04 16.11
N ARG A 191 5.18 -1.87 16.11
CA ARG A 191 3.86 -1.69 16.75
C ARG A 191 2.77 -2.54 16.08
N ASN A 192 2.75 -2.56 14.75
CA ASN A 192 1.80 -3.39 14.00
C ASN A 192 1.98 -4.89 14.29
N LEU A 193 3.21 -5.38 14.42
CA LEU A 193 3.45 -6.76 14.88
C LEU A 193 2.93 -6.98 16.31
N ALA A 194 3.23 -6.04 17.22
CA ALA A 194 2.82 -6.13 18.62
C ALA A 194 1.29 -6.14 18.79
N HIS A 195 0.55 -5.35 18.01
CA HIS A 195 -0.92 -5.37 18.01
C HIS A 195 -1.53 -6.71 17.60
N ASN A 196 -0.75 -7.58 16.96
CA ASN A 196 -1.16 -8.92 16.54
C ASN A 196 -0.50 -10.03 17.39
N GLY A 197 0.09 -9.68 18.53
CA GLY A 197 0.71 -10.64 19.45
C GLY A 197 2.08 -11.15 18.99
N TYR A 198 2.73 -10.48 18.04
CA TYR A 198 4.05 -10.84 17.54
C TYR A 198 5.11 -9.86 18.01
N ALA A 199 6.30 -10.36 18.33
CA ALA A 199 7.45 -9.55 18.70
C ALA A 199 8.52 -9.60 17.61
N THR A 200 9.23 -8.49 17.44
CA THR A 200 10.50 -8.52 16.71
C THR A 200 11.51 -9.36 17.47
N SER A 201 12.27 -10.16 16.73
CA SER A 201 13.22 -11.12 17.28
C SER A 201 14.22 -11.53 16.21
N GLY A 202 15.12 -12.47 16.53
CA GLY A 202 15.99 -13.09 15.52
C GLY A 202 15.22 -13.75 14.36
N ARG A 203 13.96 -14.17 14.58
CA ARG A 203 13.08 -14.76 13.55
C ARG A 203 12.32 -13.71 12.74
N HIS A 204 11.88 -12.63 13.38
CA HIS A 204 11.12 -11.54 12.74
C HIS A 204 11.89 -10.23 12.88
N ARG A 205 12.70 -9.94 11.86
CA ARG A 205 13.61 -8.79 11.82
C ARG A 205 12.96 -7.60 11.13
N VAL A 206 13.22 -6.41 11.67
CA VAL A 206 12.90 -5.12 11.04
C VAL A 206 14.20 -4.33 10.92
N ILE A 207 14.48 -3.80 9.73
CA ILE A 207 15.77 -3.19 9.39
C ILE A 207 15.53 -1.86 8.69
N ALA A 208 15.99 -0.78 9.33
CA ALA A 208 16.02 0.54 8.71
C ALA A 208 17.25 0.66 7.78
N ALA A 209 17.06 0.45 6.48
CA ALA A 209 18.13 0.48 5.49
C ALA A 209 17.61 0.82 4.07
N ASP A 210 18.51 1.27 3.21
CA ASP A 210 18.26 1.30 1.77
C ASP A 210 18.06 -0.14 1.26
N CYS A 211 16.89 -0.41 0.66
CA CYS A 211 16.55 -1.72 0.12
C CYS A 211 17.51 -2.20 -0.97
N LEU A 212 18.06 -1.30 -1.80
CA LEU A 212 19.02 -1.68 -2.85
C LEU A 212 20.36 -2.11 -2.26
N GLN A 213 20.81 -1.40 -1.22
CA GLN A 213 22.00 -1.78 -0.45
C GLN A 213 21.77 -3.11 0.28
N TYR A 214 20.61 -3.26 0.95
CA TYR A 214 20.24 -4.50 1.64
C TYR A 214 20.28 -5.70 0.71
N LEU A 215 19.71 -5.59 -0.50
CA LEU A 215 19.72 -6.67 -1.50
C LEU A 215 21.16 -7.09 -1.87
N THR A 216 22.07 -6.11 -2.01
CA THR A 216 23.47 -6.36 -2.33
C THR A 216 24.18 -7.09 -1.19
N GLU A 217 23.99 -6.64 0.05
CA GLU A 217 24.61 -7.23 1.24
C GLU A 217 24.04 -8.61 1.58
N ALA A 218 22.72 -8.80 1.45
CA ALA A 218 22.07 -10.09 1.61
C ALA A 218 22.57 -11.11 0.57
N ALA A 219 22.84 -10.66 -0.67
CA ALA A 219 23.40 -11.53 -1.71
C ALA A 219 24.83 -11.97 -1.37
N ARG A 220 25.67 -11.06 -0.84
CA ARG A 220 27.02 -11.39 -0.34
C ARG A 220 26.98 -12.40 0.81
N ARG A 221 26.01 -12.25 1.71
CA ARG A 221 25.73 -13.19 2.80
C ARG A 221 25.04 -14.49 2.36
N ARG A 222 24.74 -14.62 1.06
CA ARG A 222 24.05 -15.78 0.46
C ARG A 222 22.69 -16.07 1.13
N GLU A 223 22.01 -15.03 1.60
CA GLU A 223 20.67 -15.18 2.16
C GLU A 223 19.68 -15.66 1.08
N LYS A 224 18.69 -16.44 1.51
CA LYS A 224 17.64 -17.00 0.65
C LYS A 224 16.27 -16.84 1.27
N TYR A 225 15.30 -16.52 0.42
CA TYR A 225 13.91 -16.29 0.80
C TYR A 225 12.99 -17.08 -0.12
N ASP A 226 11.93 -17.63 0.47
CA ASP A 226 10.95 -18.46 -0.24
C ASP A 226 9.79 -17.59 -0.74
N LEU A 227 9.61 -16.40 -0.15
CA LEU A 227 8.65 -15.39 -0.56
C LEU A 227 9.30 -14.00 -0.45
N ILE A 228 9.28 -13.21 -1.52
CA ILE A 228 9.74 -11.83 -1.51
C ILE A 228 8.57 -10.93 -1.91
N VAL A 229 8.34 -9.84 -1.18
CA VAL A 229 7.46 -8.74 -1.56
C VAL A 229 8.33 -7.53 -1.87
N CYS A 230 8.12 -6.95 -3.03
CA CYS A 230 8.80 -5.74 -3.49
C CYS A 230 7.77 -4.77 -4.07
N ASP A 231 7.40 -3.77 -3.27
CA ASP A 231 6.42 -2.74 -3.63
C ASP A 231 7.07 -1.34 -3.53
N PRO A 232 8.01 -1.01 -4.43
CA PRO A 232 8.74 0.24 -4.34
C PRO A 232 7.86 1.46 -4.64
N PRO A 233 8.24 2.65 -4.14
CA PRO A 233 7.63 3.90 -4.61
C PRO A 233 7.90 4.10 -6.10
N THR A 234 7.03 4.85 -6.79
CA THR A 234 7.25 5.20 -8.21
C THR A 234 8.59 5.91 -8.42
N PHE A 235 8.95 6.81 -7.50
CA PHE A 235 10.20 7.54 -7.52
C PHE A 235 10.67 7.83 -6.09
N SER A 236 11.98 7.83 -5.87
CA SER A 236 12.60 8.22 -4.61
C SER A 236 13.97 8.86 -4.86
N ASN A 237 14.30 9.92 -4.14
CA ASN A 237 15.57 10.63 -4.24
C ASN A 237 16.11 11.05 -2.86
N SER A 238 15.91 10.16 -1.88
CA SER A 238 16.33 10.40 -0.50
C SER A 238 17.85 10.40 -0.36
N LYS A 239 18.38 11.35 0.42
CA LYS A 239 19.82 11.41 0.78
C LYS A 239 20.32 10.17 1.52
N LYS A 240 19.41 9.36 2.08
CA LYS A 240 19.73 8.10 2.76
C LYS A 240 19.92 6.94 1.79
N MET A 241 19.60 7.12 0.51
CA MET A 241 19.83 6.09 -0.50
C MET A 241 21.28 6.07 -0.94
N SER A 242 21.76 4.88 -1.28
CA SER A 242 23.07 4.63 -1.88
C SER A 242 23.19 5.19 -3.30
N GLN A 243 22.06 5.28 -4.01
CA GLN A 243 21.97 5.90 -5.33
C GLN A 243 21.34 7.30 -5.24
N ALA A 244 21.67 8.17 -6.20
CA ALA A 244 21.14 9.53 -6.23
C ALA A 244 19.61 9.60 -6.41
N SER A 245 19.04 8.65 -7.14
CA SER A 245 17.60 8.49 -7.31
C SER A 245 17.23 7.08 -7.75
N PHE A 246 16.00 6.67 -7.44
CA PHE A 246 15.35 5.46 -7.93
C PHE A 246 14.08 5.86 -8.66
N ALA A 247 13.83 5.26 -9.82
CA ALA A 247 12.58 5.37 -10.56
C ALA A 247 12.15 3.98 -11.02
N VAL A 248 10.93 3.56 -10.68
CA VAL A 248 10.50 2.17 -10.92
C VAL A 248 10.46 1.82 -12.40
N ASP A 249 10.13 2.77 -13.27
CA ASP A 249 10.09 2.62 -14.73
C ASP A 249 11.47 2.41 -15.38
N ARG A 250 12.51 3.00 -14.78
CA ARG A 250 13.89 2.88 -15.24
C ARG A 250 14.61 1.68 -14.61
N ASP A 251 14.40 1.46 -13.31
CA ASP A 251 15.29 0.63 -12.48
C ASP A 251 14.69 -0.76 -12.14
N HIS A 252 13.44 -1.06 -12.52
CA HIS A 252 12.78 -2.32 -12.13
C HIS A 252 13.56 -3.56 -12.56
N VAL A 253 14.18 -3.58 -13.75
CA VAL A 253 14.92 -4.76 -14.22
C VAL A 253 16.04 -5.11 -13.26
N ALA A 254 16.87 -4.13 -12.88
CA ALA A 254 17.97 -4.33 -11.96
C ALA A 254 17.49 -4.72 -10.55
N LEU A 255 16.42 -4.07 -10.07
CA LEU A 255 15.78 -4.37 -8.79
C LEU A 255 15.25 -5.82 -8.74
N LEU A 256 14.53 -6.24 -9.77
CA LEU A 256 13.95 -7.58 -9.85
C LEU A 256 15.02 -8.65 -10.00
N GLN A 257 16.07 -8.41 -10.79
CA GLN A 257 17.24 -9.29 -10.86
C GLN A 257 17.93 -9.42 -9.49
N ALA A 258 18.04 -8.33 -8.74
CA ALA A 258 18.60 -8.35 -7.38
C ALA A 258 17.75 -9.19 -6.42
N CYS A 259 16.42 -9.02 -6.45
CA CYS A 259 15.49 -9.87 -5.69
C CYS A 259 15.65 -11.35 -6.09
N GLY A 260 15.73 -11.64 -7.38
CA GLY A 260 15.89 -13.01 -7.87
C GLY A 260 17.22 -13.67 -7.52
N ARG A 261 18.25 -12.92 -7.12
CA ARG A 261 19.47 -13.53 -6.52
C ARG A 261 19.21 -14.07 -5.12
N LEU A 262 18.23 -13.53 -4.41
CA LEU A 262 17.85 -13.94 -3.06
C LEU A 262 16.68 -14.94 -3.04
N LEU A 263 16.00 -15.18 -4.17
CA LEU A 263 15.00 -16.25 -4.23
C LEU A 263 15.65 -17.62 -4.02
N ALA A 264 15.03 -18.41 -3.15
CA ALA A 264 15.25 -19.84 -3.01
C ALA A 264 14.68 -20.59 -4.23
N PRO A 265 15.13 -21.83 -4.52
CA PRO A 265 14.49 -22.67 -5.52
C PRO A 265 12.99 -22.81 -5.23
N GLY A 266 12.15 -22.58 -6.25
CA GLY A 266 10.69 -22.58 -6.10
C GLY A 266 10.10 -21.37 -5.36
N GLY A 267 10.92 -20.38 -5.00
CA GLY A 267 10.47 -19.16 -4.36
C GLY A 267 9.71 -18.22 -5.29
N GLU A 268 8.83 -17.40 -4.70
CA GLU A 268 7.97 -16.45 -5.41
C GLU A 268 8.36 -15.00 -5.05
N LEU A 269 8.44 -14.14 -6.06
CA LEU A 269 8.59 -12.69 -5.89
C LEU A 269 7.30 -11.99 -6.31
N PHE A 270 6.61 -11.38 -5.36
CA PHE A 270 5.52 -10.46 -5.60
C PHE A 270 6.10 -9.07 -5.85
N PHE A 271 5.94 -8.58 -7.06
CA PHE A 271 6.31 -7.23 -7.44
C PHE A 271 5.06 -6.41 -7.73
N SER A 272 4.94 -5.23 -7.12
CA SER A 272 3.86 -4.30 -7.42
C SER A 272 4.38 -2.87 -7.51
N ASN A 273 3.59 -2.02 -8.15
CA ASN A 273 3.76 -0.57 -8.13
C ASN A 273 2.48 0.12 -8.59
N ASN A 274 2.38 1.42 -8.37
CA ASN A 274 1.24 2.27 -8.76
C ASN A 274 1.57 3.30 -9.84
N ALA A 275 2.70 3.14 -10.54
CA ALA A 275 3.10 4.05 -11.61
C ALA A 275 2.19 3.88 -12.83
N ARG A 276 1.45 4.94 -13.17
CA ARG A 276 0.37 4.90 -14.18
C ARG A 276 0.80 4.46 -15.58
N GLN A 277 2.04 4.77 -15.96
CA GLN A 277 2.60 4.48 -17.28
C GLN A 277 3.61 3.32 -17.24
N PHE A 278 3.71 2.63 -16.10
CA PHE A 278 4.68 1.56 -15.95
C PHE A 278 4.37 0.40 -16.89
N LYS A 279 5.42 -0.11 -17.54
CA LYS A 279 5.41 -1.32 -18.34
C LYS A 279 6.55 -2.20 -17.87
N LEU A 280 6.23 -3.45 -17.53
CA LEU A 280 7.26 -4.43 -17.19
C LEU A 280 8.09 -4.74 -18.44
N ASP A 281 9.42 -4.65 -18.31
CA ASP A 281 10.34 -5.08 -19.38
C ASP A 281 10.48 -6.60 -19.35
N GLU A 282 9.46 -7.29 -19.87
CA GLU A 282 9.41 -8.74 -19.91
C GLU A 282 10.55 -9.33 -20.73
N ALA A 283 10.98 -8.66 -21.81
CA ALA A 283 12.08 -9.13 -22.65
C ALA A 283 13.40 -9.22 -21.87
N ALA A 284 13.72 -8.19 -21.08
CA ALA A 284 14.93 -8.18 -20.23
C ALA A 284 14.85 -9.17 -19.06
N LEU A 285 13.66 -9.56 -18.61
CA LEU A 285 13.44 -10.48 -17.50
C LEU A 285 13.32 -11.95 -17.93
N ASN A 286 12.88 -12.21 -19.16
CA ASN A 286 12.53 -13.54 -19.68
C ASN A 286 13.70 -14.54 -19.63
N GLY A 287 14.95 -14.07 -19.69
CA GLY A 287 16.12 -14.95 -19.57
C GLY A 287 16.25 -15.62 -18.19
N ARG A 288 15.67 -15.04 -17.13
CA ARG A 288 15.79 -15.52 -15.75
C ARG A 288 14.45 -15.86 -15.10
N PHE A 289 13.39 -15.13 -15.43
CA PHE A 289 12.12 -15.22 -14.73
C PHE A 289 11.00 -15.76 -15.62
N SER A 290 10.13 -16.56 -15.01
CA SER A 290 8.74 -16.67 -15.45
C SER A 290 7.96 -15.55 -14.76
N THR A 291 7.06 -14.89 -15.48
CA THR A 291 6.32 -13.73 -14.98
C THR A 291 4.83 -13.93 -15.18
N GLN A 292 4.04 -13.71 -14.14
CA GLN A 292 2.59 -13.80 -14.17
C GLN A 292 2.00 -12.47 -13.71
N ASN A 293 1.28 -11.77 -14.60
CA ASN A 293 0.53 -10.59 -14.20
C ASN A 293 -0.70 -11.01 -13.40
N ILE A 294 -0.80 -10.53 -12.15
CA ILE A 294 -1.92 -10.79 -11.25
C ILE A 294 -2.69 -9.53 -10.86
N SER A 295 -2.55 -8.45 -11.63
CA SER A 295 -3.08 -7.12 -11.27
C SER A 295 -4.60 -7.19 -11.01
N THR A 296 -5.36 -7.82 -11.91
CA THR A 296 -6.83 -7.92 -11.80
C THR A 296 -7.28 -8.72 -10.59
N GLN A 297 -6.57 -9.79 -10.23
CA GLN A 297 -6.88 -10.60 -9.05
C GLN A 297 -6.55 -9.88 -7.74
N THR A 298 -5.76 -8.81 -7.80
CA THR A 298 -5.34 -8.05 -6.62
C THR A 298 -6.14 -6.76 -6.39
N ILE A 299 -7.13 -6.44 -7.23
CA ILE A 299 -8.01 -5.29 -7.02
C ILE A 299 -9.16 -5.69 -6.09
N PRO A 300 -9.34 -5.04 -4.93
CA PRO A 300 -10.43 -5.35 -4.02
C PRO A 300 -11.77 -4.73 -4.47
N GLU A 301 -12.88 -5.29 -3.98
CA GLU A 301 -14.24 -4.89 -4.38
C GLU A 301 -14.57 -3.41 -4.12
N ASP A 302 -13.96 -2.81 -3.10
CA ASP A 302 -14.14 -1.40 -2.75
C ASP A 302 -13.47 -0.43 -3.74
N PHE A 303 -12.56 -0.92 -4.60
CA PHE A 303 -11.84 -0.12 -5.58
C PHE A 303 -12.43 -0.27 -6.98
N ARG A 304 -12.99 0.83 -7.51
CA ARG A 304 -13.51 0.88 -8.89
C ARG A 304 -12.40 1.06 -9.92
N ASN A 305 -11.30 1.70 -9.53
CA ASN A 305 -10.16 1.94 -10.39
C ASN A 305 -9.30 0.66 -10.49
N GLY A 306 -9.57 -0.16 -11.51
CA GLY A 306 -8.79 -1.37 -11.78
C GLY A 306 -7.34 -1.13 -12.23
N ARG A 307 -6.88 0.13 -12.27
CA ARG A 307 -5.50 0.54 -12.58
C ARG A 307 -4.85 1.27 -11.40
N ILE A 308 -5.37 1.11 -10.19
CA ILE A 308 -4.82 1.75 -8.98
C ILE A 308 -3.39 1.27 -8.69
N HIS A 309 -3.11 -0.01 -8.95
CA HIS A 309 -1.78 -0.60 -8.95
C HIS A 309 -1.67 -1.70 -10.01
N GLN A 310 -0.45 -2.12 -10.28
CA GLN A 310 -0.13 -3.31 -11.06
C GLN A 310 0.62 -4.30 -10.17
N CYS A 311 0.43 -5.59 -10.37
CA CYS A 311 1.07 -6.63 -9.56
C CYS A 311 1.43 -7.86 -10.41
N TRP A 312 2.60 -8.43 -10.15
CA TRP A 312 3.13 -9.63 -10.79
C TRP A 312 3.67 -10.62 -9.76
N ILE A 313 3.58 -11.90 -10.07
CA ILE A 313 4.37 -12.95 -9.44
C ILE A 313 5.50 -13.33 -10.42
N LEU A 314 6.73 -13.33 -9.93
CA LEU A 314 7.91 -13.77 -10.66
C LEU A 314 8.53 -15.00 -9.97
N THR A 315 8.96 -15.98 -10.77
CA THR A 315 9.71 -17.16 -10.29
C THR A 315 10.95 -17.37 -11.15
N VAL A 316 12.02 -17.94 -10.57
CA VAL A 316 13.27 -18.19 -11.32
C VAL A 316 13.13 -19.45 -12.17
N LYS A 317 13.35 -19.31 -13.49
CA LYS A 317 13.33 -20.42 -14.46
C LYS A 317 14.40 -21.47 -14.13
N GLY A 318 14.09 -22.73 -14.42
CA GLY A 318 15.03 -23.84 -14.20
C GLY A 318 15.16 -24.29 -12.75
N SER A 319 14.35 -23.75 -11.83
CA SER A 319 14.21 -24.27 -10.47
C SER A 319 13.33 -25.54 -10.44
N PHE A 320 13.60 -26.49 -11.33
CA PHE A 320 13.11 -27.87 -11.19
C PHE A 320 14.18 -28.65 -10.44
N VAL A 321 13.86 -29.10 -9.23
CA VAL A 321 14.61 -30.19 -8.61
C VAL A 321 14.21 -31.44 -9.40
N ASN A 322 15.16 -32.02 -10.14
CA ASN A 322 15.04 -33.40 -10.57
C ASN A 322 14.92 -34.27 -9.32
N GLY A 323 13.71 -34.75 -9.03
CA GLY A 323 13.51 -35.88 -8.13
C GLY A 323 13.66 -37.16 -8.94
N ILE A 324 14.82 -37.80 -8.78
CA ILE A 324 15.07 -39.22 -9.11
C ILE A 324 14.23 -40.08 -8.17
#